data_AF-A0A8B5PSU2-F1
#
_entry.id   AF-A0A8B5PSU2-F1
#
_cell.length_a   1.000
_cell.length_b   1.000
_cell.length_c   1.000
_cell.angle_alpha   90.00
_cell.angle_beta   90.00
_cell.angle_gamma   90.00
#
_symmetry.space_group_name_H-M   'P 1'
#
loop_
_entity.id
_entity.type
_entity.pdbx_description
1 polymer ?
#
loop_
_entity_poly.entity_id
_entity_poly.type
_entity_poly.pdbx_seq_one_letter_code
_entity_poly.pdbx_strand_id
1 'polypeptide(L)'
;MPTLSNGSELTVWEEADNPNPSPDAVLFSITETDGDVIGPIGAKPDFPFGGIDLASVDVFDGFFTITSFTNEGRTETWTTVETQVFDNEGNLIRTLSDQAAFMSAQIVSVNADSPDTITVTWIGANEYFGGENTQYGQHQIILEGGALQPDSFVNHAPTAADLNVSVSQGQFLDDIKFSAADADYDLLSFVVVDGPDHGTLEQSTSFDGNYYPFHQGHYGSSLHYHADFLSGNLFDYTPQAGFVGTDSFTVYATDGQGNSNVATITIAVTPPAESIALSDVTNVVNYGGYDHAVLVAALGGGDRVNGTSFNDTLDGGAGHDQLFGGAGADTIIGGAGTDWLKGDAGNDVISGGEGTDGIRGDTGDDVLDGGAGSDDLRGGAGDDILNGGAGRDWLAGDAGRDVFVFDALGPANYDRVVDFNALDDVFRLDSSAFVGLSAGPLFAAVFTVGSEAIDDGDHIIYDDATGALLFDQDGAGGAAAVRFATVDPGTWLTADDFFVV
;
A
#
# COMPACT_ATOMS: atom_id res chain seq x y z
N MET A 1 27.58 10.25 29.09
CA MET A 1 28.99 10.16 29.48
C MET A 1 29.13 8.93 30.34
N PRO A 2 29.68 7.84 29.81
CA PRO A 2 29.85 6.66 30.61
C PRO A 2 31.01 6.86 31.60
N THR A 3 30.82 6.38 32.83
CA THR A 3 31.85 6.38 33.87
C THR A 3 32.64 5.09 33.78
N LEU A 4 33.95 5.19 33.63
CA LEU A 4 34.88 4.06 33.60
C LEU A 4 34.98 3.43 35.00
N SER A 5 35.46 2.18 35.09
CA SER A 5 35.57 1.44 36.35
C SER A 5 36.51 2.08 37.39
N ASN A 6 37.45 2.93 36.95
CA ASN A 6 38.30 3.74 37.83
C ASN A 6 37.65 5.07 38.31
N GLY A 7 36.40 5.32 37.93
CA GLY A 7 35.62 6.51 38.28
C GLY A 7 35.80 7.69 37.33
N SER A 8 36.65 7.58 36.30
CA SER A 8 36.85 8.64 35.30
C SER A 8 35.68 8.70 34.31
N GLU A 9 35.47 9.86 33.68
CA GLU A 9 34.40 10.05 32.70
C GLU A 9 34.97 10.09 31.27
N LEU A 10 34.38 9.29 30.37
CA LEU A 10 34.69 9.35 28.93
C LEU A 10 33.79 10.38 28.25
N THR A 11 34.42 11.31 27.55
CA THR A 11 33.73 12.27 26.68
C THR A 11 34.14 11.99 25.24
N VAL A 12 33.14 11.84 24.36
CA VAL A 12 33.34 11.69 22.91
C VAL A 12 32.58 12.81 22.23
N TRP A 13 33.22 13.51 21.30
CA TRP A 13 32.59 14.55 20.51
C TRP A 13 33.18 14.63 19.10
N GLU A 14 32.38 15.16 18.19
CA GLU A 14 32.81 15.58 16.86
C GLU A 14 33.32 17.02 16.94
N GLU A 15 34.39 17.34 16.21
CA GLU A 15 35.01 18.67 16.23
C GLU A 15 34.08 19.72 15.58
N ALA A 16 33.34 20.48 16.40
CA ALA A 16 32.33 21.43 15.91
C ALA A 16 32.88 22.78 15.38
N ASP A 17 34.12 23.19 15.71
CA ASP A 17 34.55 24.60 15.59
C ASP A 17 36.01 24.81 15.12
N ASN A 18 36.41 24.29 13.95
CA ASN A 18 37.72 24.58 13.34
C ASN A 18 37.61 25.53 12.12
N PRO A 19 38.30 26.69 12.12
CA PRO A 19 38.30 27.64 10.98
C PRO A 19 39.07 27.16 9.74
N ASN A 20 39.71 25.98 9.78
CA ASN A 20 40.22 25.28 8.60
C ASN A 20 39.89 23.78 8.73
N PRO A 21 38.64 23.39 8.45
CA PRO A 21 38.10 22.08 8.79
C PRO A 21 38.74 20.99 7.94
N SER A 22 39.26 19.94 8.59
CA SER A 22 38.84 18.62 8.15
C SER A 22 37.43 18.48 8.72
N PRO A 23 36.38 18.42 7.91
CA PRO A 23 35.06 18.15 8.45
C PRO A 23 35.13 16.79 9.16
N ASP A 24 34.57 16.71 10.37
CA ASP A 24 34.15 15.44 11.00
C ASP A 24 35.27 14.48 11.47
N ALA A 25 36.16 14.96 12.36
CA ALA A 25 37.03 14.09 13.16
C ALA A 25 36.38 13.70 14.50
N VAL A 26 36.44 12.40 14.87
CA VAL A 26 36.01 11.91 16.18
C VAL A 26 37.16 12.04 17.18
N LEU A 27 36.93 12.82 18.24
CA LEU A 27 37.85 13.06 19.34
C LEU A 27 37.26 12.50 20.62
N PHE A 28 38.13 11.94 21.48
CA PHE A 28 37.70 11.50 22.81
C PHE A 28 38.73 11.86 23.87
N SER A 29 38.23 12.28 25.04
CA SER A 29 39.02 12.63 26.22
C SER A 29 38.54 11.89 27.45
N ILE A 30 39.44 11.65 28.38
CA ILE A 30 39.11 11.12 29.70
C ILE A 30 39.25 12.26 30.72
N THR A 31 38.20 12.45 31.50
CA THR A 31 38.22 13.33 32.67
C THR A 31 38.43 12.46 33.91
N GLU A 32 39.56 12.62 34.59
CA GLU A 32 39.86 11.87 35.80
C GLU A 32 38.92 12.27 36.96
N THR A 33 38.86 11.43 38.01
CA THR A 33 38.01 11.69 39.20
C THR A 33 38.33 12.99 39.94
N ASP A 34 39.51 13.57 39.76
CA ASP A 34 39.91 14.86 40.33
C ASP A 34 39.56 16.06 39.42
N GLY A 35 38.96 15.79 38.26
CA GLY A 35 38.50 16.77 37.29
C GLY A 35 39.55 17.20 36.27
N ASP A 36 40.76 16.61 36.26
CA ASP A 36 41.73 16.87 35.20
C ASP A 36 41.29 16.22 33.88
N VAL A 37 41.35 16.98 32.80
CA VAL A 37 41.03 16.47 31.45
C VAL A 37 42.35 16.09 30.81
N ILE A 38 42.57 14.80 30.66
CA ILE A 38 43.65 14.31 29.81
C ILE A 38 43.22 14.62 28.37
N GLY A 39 44.06 15.39 27.65
CA GLY A 39 43.81 15.79 26.26
C GLY A 39 43.46 14.60 25.35
N PRO A 40 43.00 14.82 24.11
CA PRO A 40 42.41 13.77 23.30
C PRO A 40 43.36 12.56 23.23
N ILE A 41 42.91 11.44 23.80
CA ILE A 41 43.76 10.26 23.99
C ILE A 41 43.85 9.49 22.67
N GLY A 42 42.83 9.63 21.83
CA GLY A 42 42.90 9.34 20.41
C GLY A 42 42.14 10.38 19.60
N ALA A 43 42.64 10.58 18.39
CA ALA A 43 42.00 11.37 17.34
C ALA A 43 42.03 10.51 16.09
N LYS A 44 40.87 10.31 15.45
CA LYS A 44 40.81 9.65 14.16
C LYS A 44 40.63 10.73 13.09
N PRO A 45 41.70 11.05 12.32
CA PRO A 45 41.60 12.07 11.29
C PRO A 45 40.76 11.57 10.13
N ASP A 46 39.95 12.46 9.57
CA ASP A 46 39.17 12.18 8.36
C ASP A 46 40.07 11.93 7.14
N PHE A 47 39.53 11.22 6.16
CA PHE A 47 40.11 11.05 4.84
C PHE A 47 39.82 12.28 3.99
N PRO A 48 40.73 12.71 3.08
CA PRO A 48 40.56 13.92 2.28
C PRO A 48 39.29 14.00 1.40
N PHE A 49 38.55 12.91 1.29
CA PHE A 49 37.33 12.78 0.49
C PHE A 49 36.25 11.98 1.25
N GLY A 50 36.40 11.74 2.55
CA GLY A 50 35.59 10.80 3.33
C GLY A 50 34.91 11.45 4.54
N GLY A 51 34.43 10.61 5.46
CA GLY A 51 33.90 11.03 6.76
C GLY A 51 34.02 9.90 7.78
N ILE A 52 33.99 10.24 9.07
CA ILE A 52 33.94 9.29 10.18
C ILE A 52 32.72 9.60 11.05
N ASP A 53 31.80 8.65 11.16
CA ASP A 53 30.61 8.76 12.00
C ASP A 53 30.79 7.94 13.27
N LEU A 54 30.47 8.52 14.43
CA LEU A 54 30.41 7.76 15.69
C LEU A 54 29.15 6.90 15.73
N ALA A 55 29.32 5.58 15.77
CA ALA A 55 28.22 4.62 15.72
C ALA A 55 27.76 4.16 17.10
N SER A 56 28.70 3.77 17.98
CA SER A 56 28.39 3.37 19.36
C SER A 56 29.55 3.64 20.31
N VAL A 57 29.23 3.81 21.59
CA VAL A 57 30.20 3.85 22.69
C VAL A 57 29.66 2.97 23.81
N ASP A 58 30.38 1.90 24.12
CA ASP A 58 29.95 0.88 25.07
C ASP A 58 31.02 0.71 26.17
N VAL A 59 30.59 0.67 27.43
CA VAL A 59 31.50 0.63 28.58
C VAL A 59 31.27 -0.62 29.40
N PHE A 60 32.37 -1.31 29.69
CA PHE A 60 32.42 -2.59 30.37
C PHE A 60 33.26 -2.48 31.65
N ASP A 61 33.21 -3.50 32.50
CA ASP A 61 34.04 -3.53 33.70
C ASP A 61 35.50 -3.74 33.32
N GLY A 62 36.30 -2.66 33.39
CA GLY A 62 37.74 -2.67 33.13
C GLY A 62 38.18 -2.21 31.74
N PHE A 63 37.27 -1.87 30.83
CA PHE A 63 37.60 -1.35 29.48
C PHE A 63 36.37 -0.71 28.82
N PHE A 64 36.57 -0.06 27.67
CA PHE A 64 35.47 0.46 26.86
C PHE A 64 35.73 0.27 25.37
N THR A 65 34.68 0.38 24.56
CA THR A 65 34.75 0.30 23.10
C THR A 65 34.14 1.52 22.45
N ILE A 66 34.76 1.95 21.36
CA ILE A 66 34.25 3.00 20.47
C ILE A 66 34.07 2.36 19.10
N THR A 67 32.85 2.33 18.60
CA THR A 67 32.55 1.86 17.24
C THR A 67 32.28 3.04 16.34
N SER A 68 32.99 3.11 15.21
CA SER A 68 32.88 4.16 14.21
C SER A 68 32.65 3.57 12.82
N PHE A 69 31.95 4.32 11.98
CA PHE A 69 31.86 4.07 10.55
C PHE A 69 32.84 5.00 9.84
N THR A 70 33.65 4.45 8.93
CA THR A 70 34.61 5.25 8.16
C THR A 70 34.36 5.09 6.68
N ASN A 71 34.15 6.22 6.00
CA ASN A 71 33.63 6.28 4.65
C ASN A 71 34.72 6.77 3.69
N GLU A 72 35.13 5.96 2.71
CA GLU A 72 36.05 6.40 1.66
C GLU A 72 35.26 7.12 0.56
N GLY A 73 34.79 8.36 0.82
CA GLY A 73 33.96 9.11 -0.14
C GLY A 73 34.65 9.52 -1.45
N ARG A 74 35.84 8.97 -1.74
CA ARG A 74 36.47 9.02 -3.07
C ARG A 74 35.80 8.07 -4.06
N THR A 75 35.39 6.89 -3.58
CA THR A 75 34.74 5.87 -4.40
C THR A 75 33.28 5.68 -4.02
N GLU A 76 32.87 6.11 -2.82
CA GLU A 76 31.52 5.90 -2.27
C GLU A 76 31.11 4.41 -2.34
N THR A 77 32.09 3.51 -2.27
CA THR A 77 31.87 2.07 -2.39
C THR A 77 31.79 1.37 -1.04
N TRP A 78 32.59 1.82 -0.05
CA TRP A 78 32.78 1.11 1.20
C TRP A 78 32.62 2.00 2.43
N THR A 79 32.04 1.42 3.47
CA THR A 79 32.09 1.87 4.86
C THR A 79 32.88 0.84 5.67
N THR A 80 33.92 1.26 6.37
CA THR A 80 34.61 0.41 7.35
C THR A 80 33.91 0.52 8.69
N VAL A 81 33.43 -0.61 9.22
CA VAL A 81 32.96 -0.72 10.60
C VAL A 81 34.18 -0.98 11.47
N GLU A 82 34.53 -0.04 12.35
CA GLU A 82 35.73 -0.15 13.19
C GLU A 82 35.37 0.00 14.66
N THR A 83 35.63 -1.03 15.46
CA THR A 83 35.50 -1.03 16.92
C THR A 83 36.86 -1.01 17.58
N GLN A 84 37.20 0.12 18.20
CA GLN A 84 38.43 0.31 18.98
C GLN A 84 38.18 -0.02 20.45
N VAL A 85 39.08 -0.79 21.06
CA VAL A 85 38.99 -1.24 22.46
C VAL A 85 40.08 -0.56 23.27
N PHE A 86 39.72 0.08 24.37
CA PHE A 86 40.63 0.83 25.23
C PHE A 86 40.57 0.33 26.66
N ASP A 87 41.70 0.33 27.37
CA ASP A 87 41.70 0.14 28.82
C ASP A 87 41.11 1.36 29.55
N ASN A 88 40.92 1.23 30.86
CA ASN A 88 40.39 2.30 31.71
C ASN A 88 41.36 3.49 31.89
N GLU A 89 42.62 3.37 31.47
CA GLU A 89 43.59 4.45 31.39
C GLU A 89 43.62 5.13 30.01
N GLY A 90 42.79 4.66 29.06
CA GLY A 90 42.68 5.21 27.70
C GLY A 90 43.72 4.68 26.71
N ASN A 91 44.52 3.67 27.07
CA ASN A 91 45.43 3.07 26.11
C ASN A 91 44.65 2.16 25.15
N LEU A 92 44.89 2.34 23.84
CA LEU A 92 44.34 1.45 22.82
C LEU A 92 44.89 0.03 23.02
N ILE A 93 43.99 -0.91 23.28
CA ILE A 93 44.31 -2.33 23.40
C ILE A 93 44.35 -2.95 22.00
N ARG A 94 43.31 -2.72 21.20
CA ARG A 94 43.18 -3.28 19.84
C ARG A 94 42.09 -2.59 19.03
N THR A 95 42.08 -2.91 17.75
CA THR A 95 41.05 -2.49 16.79
C THR A 95 40.48 -3.73 16.12
N LEU A 96 39.15 -3.83 16.08
CA LEU A 96 38.40 -4.79 15.29
C LEU A 96 37.81 -4.04 14.10
N SER A 97 37.88 -4.61 12.91
CA SER A 97 37.39 -3.93 11.70
C SER A 97 36.74 -4.92 10.75
N ASP A 98 35.69 -4.45 10.08
CA ASP A 98 35.03 -5.13 8.97
C ASP A 98 34.59 -4.13 7.91
N GLN A 99 34.16 -4.60 6.75
CA GLN A 99 33.75 -3.75 5.63
C GLN A 99 32.28 -3.98 5.24
N ALA A 100 31.62 -2.89 4.89
CA ALA A 100 30.25 -2.84 4.43
C ALA A 100 30.15 -1.96 3.18
N ALA A 101 29.05 -2.08 2.43
CA ALA A 101 28.70 -1.13 1.38
C ALA A 101 28.45 0.25 1.99
N PHE A 102 28.83 1.28 1.23
CA PHE A 102 28.80 2.67 1.66
C PHE A 102 27.46 3.08 2.27
N MET A 103 27.50 3.61 3.49
CA MET A 103 26.35 4.12 4.27
C MET A 103 25.19 3.12 4.51
N SER A 104 25.42 1.82 4.32
CA SER A 104 24.42 0.78 4.60
C SER A 104 24.50 0.22 6.02
N ALA A 105 25.57 0.52 6.76
CA ALA A 105 25.88 -0.13 8.02
C ALA A 105 25.20 0.53 9.23
N GLN A 106 24.62 -0.28 10.12
CA GLN A 106 24.09 0.15 11.42
C GLN A 106 24.52 -0.82 12.52
N ILE A 107 24.97 -0.31 13.68
CA ILE A 107 25.29 -1.16 14.83
C ILE A 107 23.99 -1.62 15.50
N VAL A 108 23.87 -2.94 15.68
CA VAL A 108 22.76 -3.58 16.42
C VAL A 108 23.13 -3.74 17.89
N SER A 109 24.32 -4.29 18.16
CA SER A 109 24.80 -4.46 19.55
C SER A 109 26.31 -4.67 19.61
N VAL A 110 26.90 -4.29 20.75
CA VAL A 110 28.28 -4.63 21.12
C VAL A 110 28.23 -5.36 22.46
N ASN A 111 28.61 -6.63 22.47
CA ASN A 111 28.67 -7.46 23.68
C ASN A 111 30.13 -7.82 23.95
N ALA A 112 30.58 -7.67 25.18
CA ALA A 112 31.94 -8.01 25.56
C ALA A 112 32.02 -8.63 26.96
N ASP A 113 32.55 -9.85 27.03
CA ASP A 113 32.80 -10.54 28.31
C ASP A 113 34.18 -10.16 28.88
N SER A 114 35.13 -9.82 28.00
CA SER A 114 36.47 -9.35 28.35
C SER A 114 37.11 -8.60 27.16
N PRO A 115 38.26 -7.93 27.33
CA PRO A 115 39.00 -7.32 26.21
C PRO A 115 39.44 -8.30 25.12
N ASP A 116 39.43 -9.60 25.41
CA ASP A 116 39.80 -10.69 24.51
C ASP A 116 38.58 -11.47 23.96
N THR A 117 37.36 -11.16 24.41
CA THR A 117 36.12 -11.83 23.98
C THR A 117 35.02 -10.80 23.74
N ILE A 118 34.80 -10.46 22.47
CA ILE A 118 33.91 -9.37 22.02
C ILE A 118 33.12 -9.83 20.80
N THR A 119 31.82 -9.51 20.76
CA THR A 119 30.96 -9.71 19.60
C THR A 119 30.31 -8.38 19.22
N VAL A 120 30.60 -7.87 18.04
CA VAL A 120 29.95 -6.69 17.45
C VAL A 120 28.97 -7.18 16.41
N THR A 121 27.68 -6.94 16.63
CA THR A 121 26.62 -7.26 15.68
C THR A 121 26.18 -5.98 14.97
N TRP A 122 26.16 -6.02 13.66
CA TRP A 122 25.77 -4.89 12.81
C TRP A 122 24.91 -5.38 11.65
N ILE A 123 24.11 -4.50 11.05
CA ILE A 123 23.35 -4.77 9.83
C ILE A 123 23.96 -3.96 8.70
N GLY A 124 24.11 -4.54 7.53
CA GLY A 124 24.52 -3.84 6.30
C GLY A 124 24.79 -4.83 5.17
N ALA A 125 25.25 -4.35 4.02
CA ALA A 125 25.63 -5.21 2.90
C ALA A 125 27.15 -5.43 2.86
N ASN A 126 27.64 -6.65 2.63
CA ASN A 126 29.08 -6.97 2.57
C ASN A 126 29.62 -7.08 1.11
N GLU A 127 30.94 -6.91 0.90
CA GLU A 127 31.68 -7.04 -0.39
C GLU A 127 31.48 -8.42 -1.05
N TYR A 128 31.07 -8.58 -2.31
CA TYR A 128 31.55 -8.15 -3.65
C TYR A 128 32.74 -8.93 -4.25
N PHE A 129 32.41 -9.99 -4.99
CA PHE A 129 33.20 -10.49 -6.12
C PHE A 129 32.30 -10.55 -7.37
N GLY A 130 32.27 -9.47 -8.17
CA GLY A 130 31.98 -9.62 -9.61
C GLY A 130 30.73 -8.97 -10.23
N GLY A 131 30.00 -8.05 -9.59
CA GLY A 131 29.00 -7.26 -10.33
C GLY A 131 27.72 -6.89 -9.61
N GLU A 132 27.24 -7.76 -8.71
CA GLU A 132 25.88 -7.68 -8.15
C GLU A 132 25.98 -7.80 -6.63
N ASN A 133 25.32 -6.88 -5.90
CA ASN A 133 25.18 -6.96 -4.44
C ASN A 133 24.07 -7.98 -4.13
N THR A 134 24.37 -9.01 -3.34
CA THR A 134 23.42 -10.12 -3.14
C THR A 134 22.86 -10.24 -1.73
N GLN A 135 23.44 -9.58 -0.70
CA GLN A 135 23.07 -9.85 0.70
C GLN A 135 23.11 -8.58 1.58
N TYR A 136 21.98 -8.21 2.18
CA TYR A 136 21.88 -7.13 3.18
C TYR A 136 21.33 -7.70 4.48
N GLY A 137 22.14 -7.88 5.51
CA GLY A 137 21.63 -8.56 6.69
C GLY A 137 22.48 -8.37 7.91
N GLN A 138 22.26 -9.24 8.90
CA GLN A 138 22.98 -9.16 10.16
C GLN A 138 24.35 -9.85 10.05
N HIS A 139 25.40 -9.09 10.33
CA HIS A 139 26.81 -9.48 10.34
C HIS A 139 27.38 -9.48 11.76
N GLN A 140 28.46 -10.23 11.99
CA GLN A 140 29.10 -10.32 13.30
C GLN A 140 30.63 -10.29 13.23
N ILE A 141 31.23 -9.30 13.88
CA ILE A 141 32.66 -9.29 14.18
C ILE A 141 32.87 -10.00 15.52
N ILE A 142 33.45 -11.20 15.49
CA ILE A 142 33.63 -12.04 16.68
C ILE A 142 35.12 -12.13 17.03
N LEU A 143 35.49 -11.65 18.22
CA LEU A 143 36.78 -11.87 18.85
C LEU A 143 36.60 -12.91 19.97
N GLU A 144 37.31 -14.02 19.92
CA GLU A 144 37.25 -15.06 20.95
C GLU A 144 38.66 -15.45 21.42
N GLY A 145 38.93 -15.29 22.72
CA GLY A 145 40.24 -15.61 23.30
C GLY A 145 41.40 -14.85 22.67
N GLY A 146 41.14 -13.63 22.19
CA GLY A 146 42.09 -12.74 21.53
C GLY A 146 42.29 -13.02 20.03
N ALA A 147 41.59 -13.99 19.45
CA ALA A 147 41.64 -14.30 18.02
C ALA A 147 40.36 -13.84 17.30
N LEU A 148 40.52 -13.06 16.22
CA LEU A 148 39.42 -12.61 15.36
C LEU A 148 38.91 -13.81 14.54
N GLN A 149 37.62 -14.08 14.63
CA GLN A 149 36.93 -15.07 13.81
C GLN A 149 36.55 -14.44 12.45
N PRO A 150 36.34 -15.25 11.41
CA PRO A 150 35.72 -14.77 10.17
C PRO A 150 34.36 -14.13 10.44
N ASP A 151 34.00 -13.10 9.67
CA ASP A 151 32.63 -12.58 9.67
C ASP A 151 31.65 -13.71 9.39
N SER A 152 30.61 -13.80 10.22
CA SER A 152 29.52 -14.76 10.07
C SER A 152 28.24 -14.00 9.76
N PHE A 153 27.84 -14.04 8.49
CA PHE A 153 26.50 -13.63 8.06
C PHE A 153 25.45 -14.56 8.66
N VAL A 154 24.38 -13.99 9.21
CA VAL A 154 23.23 -14.74 9.72
C VAL A 154 22.14 -14.73 8.66
N ASN A 155 22.08 -15.79 7.83
CA ASN A 155 21.01 -15.96 6.85
C ASN A 155 19.70 -16.39 7.51
N HIS A 156 18.63 -15.67 7.23
CA HIS A 156 17.24 -16.01 7.48
C HIS A 156 16.66 -16.56 6.18
N ALA A 157 16.06 -17.74 6.24
CA ALA A 157 15.40 -18.27 5.05
C ALA A 157 14.15 -17.43 4.72
N PRO A 158 13.83 -17.22 3.43
CA PRO A 158 12.64 -16.50 3.03
C PRO A 158 11.35 -17.21 3.50
N THR A 159 10.24 -16.49 3.45
CA THR A 159 8.91 -17.00 3.82
C THR A 159 7.91 -16.72 2.71
N ALA A 160 7.18 -17.75 2.31
CA ALA A 160 6.25 -17.70 1.19
C ALA A 160 4.82 -18.04 1.66
N ALA A 161 3.80 -17.35 1.14
CA ALA A 161 2.40 -17.58 1.49
C ALA A 161 1.64 -18.23 0.34
N ASP A 162 0.61 -19.02 0.65
CA ASP A 162 -0.29 -19.58 -0.37
C ASP A 162 -1.08 -18.48 -1.09
N LEU A 163 -1.46 -18.74 -2.34
CA LEU A 163 -2.25 -17.83 -3.17
C LEU A 163 -3.42 -18.59 -3.82
N ASN A 164 -4.61 -17.98 -3.82
CA ASN A 164 -5.79 -18.52 -4.50
C ASN A 164 -6.20 -17.57 -5.63
N VAL A 165 -6.38 -18.11 -6.84
CA VAL A 165 -6.79 -17.34 -8.03
C VAL A 165 -7.90 -18.11 -8.75
N SER A 166 -8.80 -17.41 -9.45
CA SER A 166 -9.86 -18.00 -10.27
C SER A 166 -9.76 -17.55 -11.72
N VAL A 167 -10.18 -18.40 -12.65
CA VAL A 167 -10.20 -18.13 -14.09
C VAL A 167 -11.38 -18.86 -14.74
N SER A 168 -12.04 -18.24 -15.71
CA SER A 168 -13.10 -18.94 -16.46
C SER A 168 -12.51 -19.93 -17.47
N GLN A 169 -13.24 -20.99 -17.77
CA GLN A 169 -12.85 -21.99 -18.75
C GLN A 169 -12.53 -21.34 -20.09
N GLY A 170 -11.30 -21.56 -20.57
CA GLY A 170 -10.82 -21.02 -21.84
C GLY A 170 -10.21 -19.62 -21.75
N GLN A 171 -10.23 -18.98 -20.58
CA GLN A 171 -9.39 -17.82 -20.28
C GLN A 171 -8.02 -18.28 -19.76
N PHE A 172 -7.02 -17.41 -19.87
CA PHE A 172 -5.69 -17.60 -19.31
C PHE A 172 -5.44 -16.54 -18.24
N LEU A 173 -4.62 -16.87 -17.25
CA LEU A 173 -4.10 -15.91 -16.30
C LEU A 173 -2.73 -15.46 -16.82
N ASP A 174 -2.57 -14.14 -16.91
CA ASP A 174 -1.34 -13.47 -17.34
C ASP A 174 -0.80 -12.73 -16.12
N ASP A 175 0.51 -12.81 -15.89
CA ASP A 175 1.18 -12.05 -14.84
C ASP A 175 0.66 -12.31 -13.40
N ILE A 176 0.40 -13.58 -13.03
CA ILE A 176 0.06 -13.91 -11.62
C ILE A 176 1.24 -13.51 -10.73
N LYS A 177 1.07 -12.44 -9.95
CA LYS A 177 2.09 -11.94 -9.03
C LYS A 177 2.17 -12.81 -7.79
N PHE A 178 3.28 -13.53 -7.64
CA PHE A 178 3.61 -14.26 -6.42
C PHE A 178 4.77 -13.58 -5.70
N SER A 179 4.65 -13.38 -4.40
CA SER A 179 5.68 -12.73 -3.58
C SER A 179 6.03 -13.56 -2.35
N ALA A 180 7.28 -13.42 -1.91
CA ALA A 180 7.80 -13.98 -0.68
C ALA A 180 8.49 -12.86 0.09
N ALA A 181 8.46 -12.95 1.42
CA ALA A 181 9.13 -12.01 2.29
C ALA A 181 10.46 -12.62 2.75
N ASP A 182 11.50 -11.82 2.73
CA ASP A 182 12.79 -12.18 3.28
C ASP A 182 13.25 -11.15 4.31
N ALA A 183 13.79 -11.64 5.43
CA ALA A 183 14.24 -10.78 6.52
C ALA A 183 15.60 -10.13 6.21
N ASP A 184 16.38 -10.75 5.31
CA ASP A 184 17.64 -10.23 4.82
C ASP A 184 17.47 -9.42 3.52
N TYR A 185 16.24 -9.24 3.06
CA TYR A 185 15.94 -8.48 1.84
C TYR A 185 16.78 -8.94 0.63
N ASP A 186 17.17 -10.23 0.60
CA ASP A 186 17.95 -10.82 -0.46
C ASP A 186 17.13 -10.87 -1.76
N LEU A 187 17.82 -10.88 -2.90
CA LEU A 187 17.16 -11.07 -4.18
C LEU A 187 16.62 -12.51 -4.26
N LEU A 188 15.30 -12.65 -4.29
CA LEU A 188 14.64 -13.95 -4.33
C LEU A 188 14.47 -14.46 -5.77
N SER A 189 14.91 -15.69 -5.99
CA SER A 189 14.54 -16.50 -7.15
C SER A 189 13.46 -17.51 -6.75
N PHE A 190 12.60 -17.89 -7.70
CA PHE A 190 11.45 -18.74 -7.41
C PHE A 190 11.52 -19.99 -8.25
N VAL A 191 11.27 -21.13 -7.63
CA VAL A 191 11.39 -22.46 -8.24
C VAL A 191 10.07 -23.19 -8.13
N VAL A 192 9.50 -23.53 -9.29
CA VAL A 192 8.32 -24.42 -9.37
C VAL A 192 8.76 -25.83 -9.00
N VAL A 193 8.15 -26.38 -7.96
CA VAL A 193 8.42 -27.73 -7.44
C VAL A 193 7.58 -28.76 -8.17
N ASP A 194 6.29 -28.46 -8.30
CA ASP A 194 5.30 -29.30 -8.97
C ASP A 194 4.38 -28.41 -9.79
N GLY A 195 4.19 -28.76 -11.05
CA GLY A 195 3.37 -28.00 -11.99
C GLY A 195 1.88 -28.36 -11.89
N PRO A 196 1.02 -27.62 -12.61
CA PRO A 196 -0.40 -27.95 -12.69
C PRO A 196 -0.66 -29.31 -13.34
N ASP A 197 -1.67 -30.03 -12.83
CA ASP A 197 -2.12 -31.32 -13.39
C ASP A 197 -2.96 -31.13 -14.67
N HIS A 198 -3.61 -29.97 -14.81
CA HIS A 198 -4.60 -29.71 -15.87
C HIS A 198 -4.39 -28.37 -16.58
N GLY A 199 -3.14 -28.00 -16.84
CA GLY A 199 -2.80 -26.78 -17.57
C GLY A 199 -1.33 -26.71 -17.96
N THR A 200 -0.92 -25.58 -18.53
CA THR A 200 0.48 -25.23 -18.75
C THR A 200 0.81 -23.98 -17.95
N LEU A 201 1.99 -24.01 -17.32
CA LEU A 201 2.54 -22.91 -16.56
C LEU A 201 3.80 -22.41 -17.26
N GLU A 202 3.85 -21.13 -17.58
CA GLU A 202 5.07 -20.45 -18.01
C GLU A 202 5.50 -19.47 -16.92
N GLN A 203 6.79 -19.48 -16.59
CA GLN A 203 7.37 -18.57 -15.61
C GLN A 203 8.13 -17.49 -16.36
N SER A 204 7.71 -16.24 -16.20
CA SER A 204 8.39 -15.07 -16.72
C SER A 204 9.11 -14.34 -15.58
N THR A 205 10.37 -13.98 -15.84
CA THR A 205 11.12 -13.05 -14.98
C THR A 205 11.18 -11.73 -15.72
N SER A 206 10.31 -10.79 -15.36
CA SER A 206 10.40 -9.42 -15.88
C SER A 206 11.15 -8.55 -14.86
N PHE A 207 12.23 -7.93 -15.34
CA PHE A 207 12.91 -6.85 -14.63
C PHE A 207 12.49 -5.56 -15.31
N ASP A 208 11.70 -4.70 -14.66
CA ASP A 208 11.39 -3.39 -15.23
C ASP A 208 12.68 -2.55 -15.27
N GLY A 209 13.17 -2.32 -16.49
CA GLY A 209 14.52 -1.88 -16.79
C GLY A 209 14.84 -0.42 -16.47
N ASN A 210 14.18 0.20 -15.48
CA ASN A 210 14.43 1.59 -15.09
C ASN A 210 14.76 1.79 -13.61
N TYR A 211 14.88 0.72 -12.82
CA TYR A 211 15.24 0.83 -11.41
C TYR A 211 16.49 0.02 -11.09
N TYR A 212 17.47 0.69 -10.49
CA TYR A 212 18.70 0.05 -10.06
C TYR A 212 18.49 -0.66 -8.72
N PRO A 213 19.04 -1.88 -8.52
CA PRO A 213 18.78 -2.75 -7.37
C PRO A 213 19.52 -2.33 -6.08
N PHE A 214 19.65 -1.03 -5.81
CA PHE A 214 20.32 -0.57 -4.59
C PHE A 214 19.33 -0.43 -3.44
N HIS A 215 19.54 -1.18 -2.35
CA HIS A 215 18.80 -1.07 -1.09
C HIS A 215 19.33 0.08 -0.21
N GLN A 216 18.48 0.49 0.75
CA GLN A 216 18.60 1.66 1.66
C GLN A 216 20.01 2.24 1.83
N GLY A 217 20.16 3.47 1.34
CA GLY A 217 21.29 4.34 1.59
C GLY A 217 20.95 5.76 1.16
N HIS A 218 21.46 6.75 1.88
CA HIS A 218 21.38 8.15 1.45
C HIS A 218 22.17 8.34 0.15
N TYR A 219 21.47 8.46 -0.98
CA TYR A 219 22.05 9.07 -2.18
C TYR A 219 21.66 10.55 -2.19
N GLY A 220 22.52 11.39 -1.60
CA GLY A 220 22.25 12.82 -1.44
C GLY A 220 21.23 13.14 -0.34
N SER A 221 20.24 14.00 -0.61
CA SER A 221 19.30 14.55 0.39
C SER A 221 17.93 13.84 0.48
N SER A 222 17.77 12.67 -0.13
CA SER A 222 16.49 11.94 -0.15
C SER A 222 16.63 10.57 0.48
N LEU A 223 15.73 10.27 1.43
CA LEU A 223 15.54 8.96 2.01
C LEU A 223 14.76 8.11 1.01
N HIS A 224 15.41 7.14 0.36
CA HIS A 224 14.73 6.22 -0.54
C HIS A 224 14.14 5.06 0.27
N TYR A 225 12.83 5.13 0.52
CA TYR A 225 12.03 4.02 1.02
C TYR A 225 11.78 3.06 -0.16
N HIS A 226 12.05 1.77 -0.04
CA HIS A 226 11.65 0.81 -1.06
C HIS A 226 11.17 -0.50 -0.43
N ALA A 227 9.83 -0.61 -0.37
CA ALA A 227 9.12 -1.82 0.03
C ALA A 227 8.86 -2.76 -1.17
N ASP A 228 9.20 -2.35 -2.39
CA ASP A 228 8.67 -2.96 -3.63
C ASP A 228 9.71 -3.67 -4.51
N PHE A 229 10.99 -3.80 -4.09
CA PHE A 229 12.04 -4.45 -4.91
C PHE A 229 12.06 -5.98 -4.87
N LEU A 230 10.89 -6.58 -5.10
CA LEU A 230 10.73 -7.90 -5.69
C LEU A 230 9.46 -7.82 -6.54
N SER A 231 9.57 -7.31 -7.78
CA SER A 231 8.56 -7.65 -8.79
C SER A 231 8.62 -9.16 -8.95
N GLY A 232 7.67 -9.83 -8.29
CA GLY A 232 7.61 -11.27 -8.14
C GLY A 232 7.77 -12.00 -9.46
N ASN A 233 8.09 -13.30 -9.38
CA ASN A 233 8.00 -14.11 -10.58
C ASN A 233 6.55 -14.07 -11.06
N LEU A 234 6.38 -13.69 -12.32
CA LEU A 234 5.11 -13.64 -12.99
C LEU A 234 4.88 -15.02 -13.58
N PHE A 235 3.72 -15.59 -13.25
CA PHE A 235 3.33 -16.89 -13.75
C PHE A 235 2.16 -16.73 -14.70
N ASP A 236 2.32 -17.28 -15.90
CA ASP A 236 1.25 -17.36 -16.89
C ASP A 236 0.68 -18.76 -16.84
N TYR A 237 -0.62 -18.86 -16.62
CA TYR A 237 -1.33 -20.13 -16.55
C TYR A 237 -2.37 -20.23 -17.66
N THR A 238 -2.26 -21.28 -18.46
CA THR A 238 -3.26 -21.65 -19.46
C THR A 238 -3.90 -22.99 -19.06
N PRO A 239 -5.21 -23.03 -18.75
CA PRO A 239 -5.89 -24.27 -18.41
C PRO A 239 -5.97 -25.20 -19.63
N GLN A 240 -5.96 -26.51 -19.38
CA GLN A 240 -6.23 -27.52 -20.39
C GLN A 240 -7.62 -27.28 -21.00
N ALA A 241 -7.72 -27.34 -22.32
CA ALA A 241 -8.97 -27.12 -23.02
C ALA A 241 -10.10 -28.01 -22.46
N GLY A 242 -11.20 -27.38 -22.03
CA GLY A 242 -12.37 -28.06 -21.48
C GLY A 242 -12.26 -28.46 -20.01
N PHE A 243 -11.15 -28.14 -19.32
CA PHE A 243 -11.03 -28.35 -17.88
C PHE A 243 -11.92 -27.38 -17.10
N VAL A 244 -12.53 -27.90 -16.04
CA VAL A 244 -13.26 -27.17 -15.00
C VAL A 244 -12.91 -27.87 -13.69
N GLY A 245 -12.59 -27.09 -12.66
CA GLY A 245 -12.25 -27.60 -11.35
C GLY A 245 -11.03 -26.88 -10.78
N THR A 246 -10.47 -27.46 -9.73
CA THR A 246 -9.27 -26.94 -9.08
C THR A 246 -8.02 -27.54 -9.70
N ASP A 247 -7.11 -26.69 -10.12
CA ASP A 247 -5.74 -27.01 -10.47
C ASP A 247 -4.80 -26.32 -9.47
N SER A 248 -3.54 -26.73 -9.41
CA SER A 248 -2.58 -26.09 -8.50
C SER A 248 -1.15 -26.35 -8.91
N PHE A 249 -0.27 -25.41 -8.58
CA PHE A 249 1.17 -25.64 -8.64
C PHE A 249 1.83 -25.20 -7.34
N THR A 250 3.03 -25.72 -7.08
CA THR A 250 3.77 -25.41 -5.85
C THR A 250 5.09 -24.74 -6.17
N VAL A 251 5.47 -23.76 -5.36
CA VAL A 251 6.66 -22.93 -5.55
C VAL A 251 7.38 -22.73 -4.21
N TYR A 252 8.69 -22.57 -4.23
CA TYR A 252 9.43 -21.96 -3.13
C TYR A 252 10.30 -20.81 -3.64
N ALA A 253 10.58 -19.86 -2.75
CA ALA A 253 11.56 -18.81 -2.98
C ALA A 253 12.92 -19.24 -2.40
N THR A 254 14.01 -18.85 -3.05
CA THR A 254 15.38 -19.02 -2.56
C THR A 254 16.21 -17.78 -2.85
N ASP A 255 16.98 -17.39 -1.83
CA ASP A 255 18.00 -16.34 -1.81
C ASP A 255 19.39 -16.87 -2.28
N GLY A 256 19.48 -18.16 -2.65
CA GLY A 256 20.73 -18.86 -2.98
C GLY A 256 21.49 -19.47 -1.79
N GLN A 257 21.04 -19.24 -0.57
CA GLN A 257 21.64 -19.67 0.70
C GLN A 257 20.66 -20.48 1.59
N GLY A 258 19.37 -20.31 1.36
CA GLY A 258 18.24 -20.92 2.04
C GLY A 258 17.01 -20.98 1.13
N ASN A 259 16.05 -21.81 1.52
CA ASN A 259 14.79 -21.96 0.80
C ASN A 259 13.64 -21.61 1.74
N SER A 260 12.61 -20.97 1.20
CA SER A 260 11.37 -20.78 1.91
C SER A 260 10.65 -22.11 2.15
N ASN A 261 9.58 -22.04 2.95
CA ASN A 261 8.54 -23.05 2.87
C ASN A 261 7.98 -23.14 1.44
N VAL A 262 7.48 -24.32 1.07
CA VAL A 262 6.74 -24.49 -0.19
C VAL A 262 5.36 -23.86 -0.02
N ALA A 263 5.01 -22.97 -0.94
CA ALA A 263 3.69 -22.37 -1.06
C ALA A 263 2.90 -23.06 -2.18
N THR A 264 1.58 -23.13 -2.00
CA THR A 264 0.64 -23.68 -2.97
C THR A 264 -0.12 -22.54 -3.62
N ILE A 265 -0.09 -22.50 -4.96
CA ILE A 265 -0.93 -21.61 -5.75
C ILE A 265 -2.09 -22.46 -6.26
N THR A 266 -3.28 -22.16 -5.76
CA THR A 266 -4.51 -22.87 -6.12
C THR A 266 -5.27 -22.07 -7.17
N ILE A 267 -5.62 -22.72 -8.27
CA ILE A 267 -6.30 -22.12 -9.41
C ILE A 267 -7.67 -22.77 -9.57
N ALA A 268 -8.75 -21.99 -9.43
CA ALA A 268 -10.10 -22.46 -9.68
C ALA A 268 -10.52 -22.12 -11.12
N VAL A 269 -10.64 -23.14 -11.98
CA VAL A 269 -11.15 -23.01 -13.35
C VAL A 269 -12.66 -23.19 -13.36
N THR A 270 -13.43 -22.12 -13.53
CA THR A 270 -14.90 -22.14 -13.48
C THR A 270 -15.50 -22.38 -14.87
N PRO A 271 -16.71 -22.95 -15.00
CA PRO A 271 -17.39 -23.06 -16.30
C PRO A 271 -17.68 -21.67 -16.89
N PRO A 272 -17.80 -21.54 -18.23
CA PRO A 272 -18.22 -20.28 -18.84
C PRO A 272 -19.68 -19.98 -18.48
N ALA A 273 -20.05 -18.71 -18.47
CA ALA A 273 -21.42 -18.32 -18.15
C ALA A 273 -22.45 -18.92 -19.13
N GLU A 274 -23.56 -19.44 -18.62
CA GLU A 274 -24.66 -19.92 -19.46
C GLU A 274 -25.54 -18.76 -19.93
N SER A 275 -25.71 -18.60 -21.25
CA SER A 275 -26.61 -17.57 -21.81
C SER A 275 -28.05 -18.05 -21.82
N ILE A 276 -28.91 -17.31 -21.12
CA ILE A 276 -30.33 -17.61 -20.92
C ILE A 276 -31.17 -16.41 -21.34
N ALA A 277 -32.05 -16.60 -22.33
CA ALA A 277 -33.04 -15.59 -22.71
C ALA A 277 -34.41 -15.97 -22.15
N LEU A 278 -35.00 -15.07 -21.37
CA LEU A 278 -36.36 -15.22 -20.87
C LEU A 278 -37.37 -14.64 -21.87
N SER A 279 -38.64 -14.95 -21.66
CA SER A 279 -39.73 -14.50 -22.54
C SER A 279 -40.19 -13.09 -22.19
N ASP A 280 -40.97 -12.46 -23.06
CA ASP A 280 -41.64 -11.17 -22.83
C ASP A 280 -42.89 -11.29 -21.91
N VAL A 281 -42.86 -12.22 -20.95
CA VAL A 281 -43.92 -12.42 -19.96
C VAL A 281 -43.27 -12.62 -18.61
N THR A 282 -43.95 -12.21 -17.53
CA THR A 282 -43.48 -12.42 -16.15
C THR A 282 -42.94 -13.84 -15.92
N ASN A 283 -41.68 -13.90 -15.55
CA ASN A 283 -40.89 -15.07 -15.24
C ASN A 283 -40.42 -15.00 -13.78
N VAL A 284 -40.35 -16.17 -13.14
CA VAL A 284 -39.78 -16.31 -11.78
C VAL A 284 -38.78 -17.45 -11.85
N VAL A 285 -37.50 -17.10 -11.84
CA VAL A 285 -36.37 -18.02 -12.00
C VAL A 285 -35.38 -17.88 -10.85
N ASN A 286 -34.69 -18.97 -10.55
CA ASN A 286 -33.70 -19.03 -9.49
C ASN A 286 -32.56 -19.95 -9.93
N TYR A 287 -31.38 -19.38 -10.03
CA TYR A 287 -30.15 -20.04 -10.47
C TYR A 287 -29.20 -20.35 -9.31
N GLY A 288 -29.56 -20.06 -8.05
CA GLY A 288 -28.68 -20.22 -6.88
C GLY A 288 -28.15 -21.64 -6.59
N GLY A 289 -28.61 -22.65 -7.34
CA GLY A 289 -28.07 -24.01 -7.31
C GLY A 289 -27.09 -24.34 -8.46
N TYR A 290 -26.82 -23.39 -9.34
CA TYR A 290 -25.91 -23.55 -10.48
C TYR A 290 -24.47 -23.43 -9.97
N ASP A 291 -23.58 -24.21 -10.56
CA ASP A 291 -22.15 -24.28 -10.23
C ASP A 291 -21.29 -23.41 -11.17
N HIS A 292 -21.93 -22.44 -11.82
CA HIS A 292 -21.34 -21.50 -12.77
C HIS A 292 -22.19 -20.24 -12.88
N ALA A 293 -21.59 -19.18 -13.42
CA ALA A 293 -22.25 -17.93 -13.70
C ALA A 293 -23.36 -18.05 -14.76
N VAL A 294 -24.32 -17.13 -14.75
CA VAL A 294 -25.39 -17.00 -15.74
C VAL A 294 -25.37 -15.62 -16.40
N LEU A 295 -25.73 -15.60 -17.67
CA LEU A 295 -26.03 -14.39 -18.44
C LEU A 295 -27.52 -14.41 -18.79
N VAL A 296 -28.34 -13.70 -18.02
CA VAL A 296 -29.80 -13.67 -18.15
C VAL A 296 -30.25 -12.40 -18.87
N ALA A 297 -31.05 -12.55 -19.92
CA ALA A 297 -31.73 -11.44 -20.59
C ALA A 297 -33.25 -11.65 -20.54
N ALA A 298 -33.93 -10.87 -19.72
CA ALA A 298 -35.38 -10.77 -19.64
C ALA A 298 -35.86 -9.75 -20.68
N LEU A 299 -36.60 -10.22 -21.69
CA LEU A 299 -36.96 -9.39 -22.85
C LEU A 299 -38.20 -8.52 -22.59
N GLY A 300 -38.86 -8.73 -21.44
CA GLY A 300 -39.94 -7.92 -20.90
C GLY A 300 -40.88 -8.67 -19.94
N GLY A 301 -41.75 -7.95 -19.22
CA GLY A 301 -42.57 -8.49 -18.13
C GLY A 301 -42.00 -8.09 -16.77
N GLY A 302 -42.78 -8.24 -15.69
CA GLY A 302 -42.25 -8.02 -14.33
C GLY A 302 -41.63 -9.31 -13.82
N ASP A 303 -40.33 -9.47 -14.01
CA ASP A 303 -39.59 -10.70 -13.78
C ASP A 303 -38.96 -10.74 -12.38
N ARG A 304 -38.69 -11.95 -11.91
CA ARG A 304 -37.93 -12.19 -10.69
C ARG A 304 -36.82 -13.18 -10.97
N VAL A 305 -35.59 -12.71 -10.91
CA VAL A 305 -34.39 -13.49 -11.20
C VAL A 305 -33.50 -13.50 -9.96
N ASN A 306 -33.13 -14.68 -9.49
CA ASN A 306 -32.05 -14.83 -8.52
C ASN A 306 -30.88 -15.51 -9.24
N GLY A 307 -29.71 -14.87 -9.22
CA GLY A 307 -28.46 -15.38 -9.75
C GLY A 307 -27.88 -16.49 -8.88
N THR A 308 -26.58 -16.63 -8.95
CA THR A 308 -25.76 -17.75 -8.49
C THR A 308 -24.83 -17.29 -7.38
N SER A 309 -23.76 -18.04 -7.11
CA SER A 309 -22.68 -17.61 -6.23
C SER A 309 -21.42 -17.24 -7.02
N PHE A 310 -21.57 -16.93 -8.30
CA PHE A 310 -20.52 -16.55 -9.23
C PHE A 310 -20.92 -15.25 -9.92
N ASN A 311 -19.93 -14.58 -10.50
CA ASN A 311 -20.08 -13.33 -11.25
C ASN A 311 -21.07 -13.44 -12.41
N ASP A 312 -22.30 -13.02 -12.18
CA ASP A 312 -23.43 -13.10 -13.08
C ASP A 312 -23.63 -11.82 -13.89
N THR A 313 -24.42 -11.92 -14.96
CA THR A 313 -24.95 -10.76 -15.67
C THR A 313 -26.45 -10.92 -15.81
N LEU A 314 -27.21 -10.04 -15.17
CA LEU A 314 -28.67 -10.06 -15.14
C LEU A 314 -29.21 -8.78 -15.80
N ASP A 315 -30.00 -8.93 -16.85
CA ASP A 315 -30.71 -7.83 -17.55
C ASP A 315 -32.22 -8.09 -17.47
N GLY A 316 -32.95 -7.20 -16.80
CA GLY A 316 -34.42 -7.24 -16.63
C GLY A 316 -35.19 -6.77 -17.86
N GLY A 317 -34.55 -5.98 -18.73
CA GLY A 317 -35.16 -5.45 -19.94
C GLY A 317 -36.27 -4.45 -19.66
N ALA A 318 -37.53 -4.87 -19.76
CA ALA A 318 -38.67 -3.94 -19.66
C ALA A 318 -39.76 -4.50 -18.75
N GLY A 319 -40.10 -3.79 -17.68
CA GLY A 319 -41.15 -4.21 -16.78
C GLY A 319 -40.95 -3.66 -15.39
N HIS A 320 -41.22 -4.50 -14.39
CA HIS A 320 -41.03 -4.14 -12.99
C HIS A 320 -40.33 -5.34 -12.37
N ASP A 321 -39.02 -5.31 -12.44
CA ASP A 321 -38.17 -6.46 -12.27
C ASP A 321 -37.61 -6.55 -10.86
N GLN A 322 -37.31 -7.77 -10.44
CA GLN A 322 -36.67 -8.09 -9.16
C GLN A 322 -35.45 -8.94 -9.44
N LEU A 323 -34.28 -8.31 -9.46
CA LEU A 323 -33.02 -8.97 -9.79
C LEU A 323 -32.14 -9.05 -8.54
N PHE A 324 -31.65 -10.24 -8.24
CA PHE A 324 -30.76 -10.53 -7.11
C PHE A 324 -29.51 -11.22 -7.67
N GLY A 325 -28.33 -10.60 -7.55
CA GLY A 325 -27.04 -11.11 -8.05
C GLY A 325 -26.63 -12.40 -7.33
N GLY A 326 -26.46 -12.29 -6.01
CA GLY A 326 -26.21 -13.42 -5.13
C GLY A 326 -24.83 -13.33 -4.50
N ALA A 327 -23.87 -14.12 -4.93
CA ALA A 327 -22.49 -13.86 -4.52
C ALA A 327 -21.60 -13.80 -5.76
N GLY A 328 -20.46 -13.13 -5.67
CA GLY A 328 -19.62 -12.84 -6.83
C GLY A 328 -19.69 -11.36 -7.18
N ALA A 329 -18.86 -10.95 -8.13
CA ALA A 329 -18.92 -9.60 -8.68
C ALA A 329 -19.88 -9.60 -9.88
N ASP A 330 -21.11 -9.17 -9.63
CA ASP A 330 -22.23 -9.27 -10.56
C ASP A 330 -22.43 -7.98 -11.37
N THR A 331 -23.05 -8.11 -12.54
CA THR A 331 -23.55 -6.98 -13.33
C THR A 331 -25.06 -7.07 -13.43
N ILE A 332 -25.77 -6.08 -12.90
CA ILE A 332 -27.23 -6.07 -12.83
C ILE A 332 -27.78 -4.83 -13.55
N ILE A 333 -28.69 -5.03 -14.48
CA ILE A 333 -29.35 -3.98 -15.27
C ILE A 333 -30.86 -4.15 -15.11
N GLY A 334 -31.53 -3.18 -14.49
CA GLY A 334 -32.99 -3.18 -14.34
C GLY A 334 -33.68 -2.99 -15.68
N GLY A 335 -33.34 -1.89 -16.35
CA GLY A 335 -33.82 -1.58 -17.70
C GLY A 335 -34.91 -0.52 -17.65
N ALA A 336 -36.12 -0.83 -18.11
CA ALA A 336 -37.23 0.12 -18.13
C ALA A 336 -38.34 -0.27 -17.16
N GLY A 337 -38.75 0.68 -16.32
CA GLY A 337 -39.81 0.60 -15.33
C GLY A 337 -39.25 0.61 -13.91
N THR A 338 -40.12 0.48 -12.90
CA THR A 338 -39.73 0.49 -11.48
C THR A 338 -39.19 -0.87 -11.05
N ASP A 339 -37.89 -0.93 -10.82
CA ASP A 339 -37.16 -2.16 -10.53
C ASP A 339 -36.66 -2.23 -9.09
N TRP A 340 -36.41 -3.45 -8.62
CA TRP A 340 -35.77 -3.74 -7.34
C TRP A 340 -34.54 -4.60 -7.58
N LEU A 341 -33.37 -4.01 -7.38
CA LEU A 341 -32.07 -4.58 -7.72
C LEU A 341 -31.23 -4.79 -6.46
N LYS A 342 -30.59 -5.94 -6.36
CA LYS A 342 -29.75 -6.32 -5.22
C LYS A 342 -28.48 -7.03 -5.68
N GLY A 343 -27.31 -6.50 -5.34
CA GLY A 343 -26.00 -7.13 -5.59
C GLY A 343 -25.77 -8.36 -4.71
N ASP A 344 -26.07 -8.21 -3.41
CA ASP A 344 -25.83 -9.19 -2.34
C ASP A 344 -24.34 -9.22 -1.89
N ALA A 345 -23.49 -10.13 -2.38
CA ALA A 345 -22.14 -10.27 -1.86
C ALA A 345 -21.05 -10.30 -2.93
N GLY A 346 -20.19 -9.29 -2.95
CA GLY A 346 -19.10 -9.11 -3.89
C GLY A 346 -19.12 -7.69 -4.42
N ASN A 347 -18.19 -7.35 -5.30
CA ASN A 347 -18.08 -5.99 -5.82
C ASN A 347 -18.92 -5.88 -7.09
N ASP A 348 -20.13 -5.34 -6.96
CA ASP A 348 -21.17 -5.38 -7.97
C ASP A 348 -21.26 -4.10 -8.79
N VAL A 349 -21.77 -4.22 -10.02
CA VAL A 349 -22.11 -3.09 -10.88
C VAL A 349 -23.60 -3.13 -11.18
N ILE A 350 -24.34 -2.15 -10.68
CA ILE A 350 -25.81 -2.14 -10.74
C ILE A 350 -26.30 -0.85 -11.40
N SER A 351 -27.17 -0.99 -12.41
CA SER A 351 -27.84 0.12 -13.09
C SER A 351 -29.35 -0.05 -13.06
N GLY A 352 -30.07 0.94 -12.53
CA GLY A 352 -31.54 1.00 -12.48
C GLY A 352 -32.14 1.13 -13.88
N GLY A 353 -31.78 2.22 -14.57
CA GLY A 353 -32.20 2.47 -15.94
C GLY A 353 -33.28 3.55 -16.01
N GLU A 354 -34.35 3.35 -16.77
CA GLU A 354 -35.49 4.28 -16.77
C GLU A 354 -36.50 3.84 -15.70
N GLY A 355 -36.80 4.62 -14.67
CA GLY A 355 -37.67 4.07 -13.64
C GLY A 355 -37.83 4.87 -12.38
N THR A 356 -38.20 4.17 -11.32
CA THR A 356 -38.07 4.65 -9.94
C THR A 356 -37.63 3.42 -9.21
N ASP A 357 -36.34 3.32 -8.99
CA ASP A 357 -35.69 2.05 -8.74
C ASP A 357 -35.19 1.98 -7.30
N GLY A 358 -35.23 0.78 -6.73
CA GLY A 358 -34.61 0.49 -5.45
C GLY A 358 -33.36 -0.34 -5.69
N ILE A 359 -32.19 0.21 -5.38
CA ILE A 359 -30.90 -0.41 -5.62
C ILE A 359 -30.18 -0.64 -4.29
N ARG A 360 -29.65 -1.85 -4.09
CA ARG A 360 -28.81 -2.20 -2.94
C ARG A 360 -27.56 -2.95 -3.40
N GLY A 361 -26.38 -2.47 -3.03
CA GLY A 361 -25.12 -3.19 -3.21
C GLY A 361 -24.97 -4.35 -2.21
N ASP A 362 -25.21 -4.03 -0.94
CA ASP A 362 -25.09 -4.89 0.25
C ASP A 362 -23.65 -5.08 0.77
N THR A 363 -22.84 -6.01 0.28
CA THR A 363 -21.47 -6.19 0.80
C THR A 363 -20.46 -6.30 -0.33
N GLY A 364 -19.37 -5.55 -0.25
CA GLY A 364 -18.37 -5.41 -1.31
C GLY A 364 -18.24 -3.94 -1.70
N ASP A 365 -17.26 -3.62 -2.55
CA ASP A 365 -17.09 -2.26 -3.07
C ASP A 365 -17.91 -2.14 -4.36
N ASP A 366 -19.08 -1.50 -4.27
CA ASP A 366 -20.10 -1.53 -5.32
C ASP A 366 -20.13 -0.25 -6.17
N VAL A 367 -20.63 -0.36 -7.40
CA VAL A 367 -20.90 0.77 -8.29
C VAL A 367 -22.38 0.79 -8.65
N LEU A 368 -23.09 1.80 -8.16
CA LEU A 368 -24.54 1.95 -8.28
C LEU A 368 -24.90 3.17 -9.12
N ASP A 369 -25.71 2.97 -10.16
CA ASP A 369 -26.26 4.02 -11.02
C ASP A 369 -27.80 3.93 -11.05
N GLY A 370 -28.48 4.94 -10.53
CA GLY A 370 -29.95 5.03 -10.54
C GLY A 370 -30.51 5.18 -11.94
N GLY A 371 -29.79 5.87 -12.83
CA GLY A 371 -30.27 6.19 -14.16
C GLY A 371 -31.25 7.36 -14.15
N ALA A 372 -32.48 7.15 -14.63
CA ALA A 372 -33.47 8.21 -14.79
C ALA A 372 -34.70 7.93 -13.94
N GLY A 373 -34.92 8.77 -12.93
CA GLY A 373 -36.21 8.97 -12.32
C GLY A 373 -36.16 9.46 -10.90
N SER A 374 -36.38 8.62 -9.89
CA SER A 374 -36.32 9.07 -8.48
C SER A 374 -36.05 7.85 -7.64
N ASP A 375 -34.77 7.60 -7.40
CA ASP A 375 -34.26 6.29 -7.05
C ASP A 375 -33.84 6.24 -5.56
N ASP A 376 -33.80 5.05 -4.97
CA ASP A 376 -33.31 4.77 -3.61
C ASP A 376 -32.10 3.84 -3.71
N LEU A 377 -30.91 4.42 -3.61
CA LEU A 377 -29.62 3.73 -3.71
C LEU A 377 -29.01 3.56 -2.32
N ARG A 378 -28.55 2.34 -2.04
CA ARG A 378 -27.82 2.01 -0.82
C ARG A 378 -26.59 1.19 -1.17
N GLY A 379 -25.41 1.72 -0.85
CA GLY A 379 -24.12 1.03 -1.02
C GLY A 379 -24.08 -0.22 -0.16
N GLY A 380 -23.92 -0.04 1.15
CA GLY A 380 -23.98 -1.12 2.12
C GLY A 380 -22.71 -1.17 2.94
N ALA A 381 -21.93 -2.24 2.81
CA ALA A 381 -20.64 -2.37 3.47
C ALA A 381 -19.54 -2.53 2.43
N GLY A 382 -18.57 -1.61 2.42
CA GLY A 382 -17.51 -1.53 1.42
C GLY A 382 -17.36 -0.08 0.95
N ASP A 383 -16.34 0.20 0.14
CA ASP A 383 -16.11 1.55 -0.36
C ASP A 383 -16.91 1.73 -1.67
N ASP A 384 -18.10 2.32 -1.59
CA ASP A 384 -19.08 2.31 -2.68
C ASP A 384 -19.06 3.59 -3.55
N ILE A 385 -19.50 3.48 -4.80
CA ILE A 385 -19.72 4.62 -5.71
C ILE A 385 -21.20 4.69 -6.07
N LEU A 386 -21.85 5.80 -5.70
CA LEU A 386 -23.28 6.02 -5.94
C LEU A 386 -23.51 7.21 -6.86
N ASN A 387 -24.17 6.97 -8.00
CA ASN A 387 -24.70 8.01 -8.88
C ASN A 387 -26.23 7.90 -8.92
N GLY A 388 -26.94 8.92 -8.43
CA GLY A 388 -28.41 8.96 -8.54
C GLY A 388 -28.89 9.15 -9.99
N GLY A 389 -28.10 9.85 -10.80
CA GLY A 389 -28.45 10.19 -12.18
C GLY A 389 -29.46 11.32 -12.27
N ALA A 390 -30.44 11.17 -13.15
CA ALA A 390 -31.45 12.18 -13.40
C ALA A 390 -32.67 11.95 -12.50
N GLY A 391 -32.80 12.69 -11.42
CA GLY A 391 -33.88 12.39 -10.50
C GLY A 391 -33.85 13.13 -9.19
N ARG A 392 -34.78 12.80 -8.31
CA ARG A 392 -34.64 13.20 -6.91
C ARG A 392 -34.36 11.97 -6.11
N ASP A 393 -33.08 11.73 -5.92
CA ASP A 393 -32.62 10.43 -5.49
C ASP A 393 -32.30 10.43 -4.00
N TRP A 394 -32.41 9.26 -3.41
CA TRP A 394 -32.07 8.99 -2.03
C TRP A 394 -30.82 8.12 -2.03
N LEU A 395 -29.72 8.68 -1.54
CA LEU A 395 -28.41 8.03 -1.57
C LEU A 395 -27.97 7.76 -0.13
N ALA A 396 -27.55 6.53 0.14
CA ALA A 396 -26.92 6.15 1.40
C ALA A 396 -25.70 5.28 1.11
N GLY A 397 -24.53 5.69 1.58
CA GLY A 397 -23.31 4.88 1.45
C GLY A 397 -23.28 3.74 2.46
N ASP A 398 -23.92 3.96 3.61
CA ASP A 398 -23.90 3.10 4.80
C ASP A 398 -22.50 3.01 5.45
N ALA A 399 -21.72 1.95 5.22
CA ALA A 399 -20.46 1.71 5.92
C ALA A 399 -19.29 1.52 4.96
N GLY A 400 -18.38 2.48 4.95
CA GLY A 400 -17.18 2.44 4.13
C GLY A 400 -16.70 3.85 3.87
N ARG A 401 -15.85 4.01 2.86
CA ARG A 401 -15.46 5.31 2.31
C ARG A 401 -16.17 5.52 0.99
N ASP A 402 -17.33 6.15 1.04
CA ASP A 402 -18.24 6.17 -0.08
C ASP A 402 -18.07 7.42 -0.95
N VAL A 403 -18.37 7.28 -2.24
CA VAL A 403 -18.30 8.35 -3.23
C VAL A 403 -19.68 8.62 -3.80
N PHE A 404 -20.22 9.80 -3.51
CA PHE A 404 -21.48 10.27 -4.08
C PHE A 404 -21.20 11.15 -5.31
N VAL A 405 -21.64 10.68 -6.48
CA VAL A 405 -21.38 11.31 -7.77
C VAL A 405 -22.50 12.26 -8.14
N PHE A 406 -22.14 13.48 -8.55
CA PHE A 406 -23.06 14.47 -9.11
C PHE A 406 -22.58 14.90 -10.50
N ASP A 407 -23.37 14.56 -11.51
CA ASP A 407 -23.07 14.84 -12.93
C ASP A 407 -24.15 15.68 -13.62
N ALA A 408 -25.18 16.10 -12.90
CA ALA A 408 -26.26 16.91 -13.40
C ALA A 408 -26.70 17.97 -12.37
N LEU A 409 -27.19 19.10 -12.88
CA LEU A 409 -27.70 20.20 -12.07
C LEU A 409 -29.16 20.51 -12.43
N GLY A 410 -29.88 21.10 -11.48
CA GLY A 410 -31.19 21.70 -11.70
C GLY A 410 -32.24 21.22 -10.71
N PRO A 411 -33.42 21.85 -10.69
CA PRO A 411 -34.46 21.57 -9.69
C PRO A 411 -35.10 20.17 -9.80
N ALA A 412 -34.81 19.46 -10.89
CA ALA A 412 -35.22 18.08 -11.12
C ALA A 412 -34.21 17.08 -10.55
N ASN A 413 -32.93 17.47 -10.42
CA ASN A 413 -31.78 16.66 -10.00
C ASN A 413 -31.34 17.07 -8.60
N TYR A 414 -32.26 17.00 -7.64
CA TYR A 414 -32.00 17.45 -6.28
C TYR A 414 -32.07 16.26 -5.35
N ASP A 415 -30.89 15.81 -4.96
CA ASP A 415 -30.74 14.53 -4.27
C ASP A 415 -30.61 14.72 -2.77
N ARG A 416 -30.82 13.61 -2.06
CA ARG A 416 -30.68 13.53 -0.63
C ARG A 416 -29.70 12.42 -0.26
N VAL A 417 -28.57 12.83 0.27
CA VAL A 417 -27.58 11.95 0.91
C VAL A 417 -27.95 11.83 2.40
N VAL A 418 -28.17 10.61 2.87
CA VAL A 418 -28.87 10.37 4.14
C VAL A 418 -27.91 10.16 5.32
N ASP A 419 -26.67 9.75 5.06
CA ASP A 419 -25.75 9.25 6.09
C ASP A 419 -24.29 9.69 5.92
N PHE A 420 -24.04 10.72 5.11
CA PHE A 420 -22.69 11.22 4.82
C PHE A 420 -21.83 11.41 6.08
N ASN A 421 -20.65 10.79 6.08
CA ASN A 421 -19.63 10.86 7.10
C ASN A 421 -18.36 11.55 6.58
N ALA A 422 -18.16 12.80 7.00
CA ALA A 422 -17.03 13.65 6.58
C ALA A 422 -15.62 13.18 7.00
N LEU A 423 -15.50 12.07 7.73
CA LEU A 423 -14.19 11.47 7.98
C LEU A 423 -13.77 10.47 6.89
N ASP A 424 -14.75 9.93 6.16
CA ASP A 424 -14.59 8.73 5.34
C ASP A 424 -15.06 8.97 3.89
N ASP A 425 -16.19 9.67 3.70
CA ASP A 425 -16.91 9.83 2.43
C ASP A 425 -16.48 11.07 1.62
N VAL A 426 -16.78 11.06 0.32
CA VAL A 426 -16.44 12.15 -0.61
C VAL A 426 -17.59 12.45 -1.59
N PHE A 427 -17.81 13.73 -1.86
CA PHE A 427 -18.62 14.18 -2.99
C PHE A 427 -17.77 14.33 -4.25
N ARG A 428 -18.13 13.59 -5.31
CA ARG A 428 -17.51 13.70 -6.63
C ARG A 428 -18.36 14.56 -7.56
N LEU A 429 -17.79 15.64 -8.06
CA LEU A 429 -18.45 16.61 -8.92
C LEU A 429 -17.92 16.50 -10.35
N ASP A 430 -18.80 16.27 -11.33
CA ASP A 430 -18.40 16.24 -12.74
C ASP A 430 -18.20 17.67 -13.28
N SER A 431 -17.00 17.98 -13.78
CA SER A 431 -16.68 19.32 -14.29
C SER A 431 -17.51 19.76 -15.51
N SER A 432 -18.18 18.83 -16.20
CA SER A 432 -19.11 19.15 -17.29
C SER A 432 -20.41 19.79 -16.79
N ALA A 433 -20.84 19.46 -15.56
CA ALA A 433 -21.97 20.08 -14.89
C ALA A 433 -21.54 21.26 -14.00
N PHE A 434 -20.47 21.08 -13.23
CA PHE A 434 -19.95 22.08 -12.28
C PHE A 434 -18.92 23.01 -12.96
N VAL A 435 -19.37 23.69 -14.01
CA VAL A 435 -18.52 24.53 -14.88
C VAL A 435 -17.88 25.68 -14.10
N GLY A 436 -16.55 25.75 -14.13
CA GLY A 436 -15.77 26.79 -13.44
C GLY A 436 -14.87 26.22 -12.34
N LEU A 437 -15.16 25.00 -11.88
CA LEU A 437 -14.27 24.27 -10.98
C LEU A 437 -13.11 23.63 -11.75
N SER A 438 -11.95 23.56 -11.11
CA SER A 438 -10.77 22.88 -11.65
C SER A 438 -10.76 21.43 -11.18
N ALA A 439 -10.38 20.50 -12.07
CA ALA A 439 -10.23 19.09 -11.71
C ALA A 439 -9.20 18.88 -10.59
N GLY A 440 -9.48 17.92 -9.70
CA GLY A 440 -8.72 17.62 -8.49
C GLY A 440 -9.49 17.97 -7.21
N PRO A 441 -8.79 17.99 -6.06
CA PRO A 441 -9.37 18.39 -4.78
C PRO A 441 -9.93 19.81 -4.83
N LEU A 442 -11.08 20.04 -4.19
CA LEU A 442 -11.68 21.37 -4.16
C LEU A 442 -10.82 22.31 -3.28
N PHE A 443 -10.49 23.49 -3.81
CA PHE A 443 -9.73 24.47 -3.02
C PHE A 443 -10.64 25.15 -1.98
N ALA A 444 -10.12 25.37 -0.77
CA ALA A 444 -10.85 26.09 0.28
C ALA A 444 -11.30 27.51 -0.11
N ALA A 445 -10.71 28.10 -1.14
CA ALA A 445 -11.10 29.42 -1.66
C ALA A 445 -12.36 29.40 -2.54
N VAL A 446 -12.87 28.22 -2.91
CA VAL A 446 -14.10 28.09 -3.71
C VAL A 446 -15.24 27.41 -2.94
N PHE A 447 -15.06 27.22 -1.64
CA PHE A 447 -16.00 26.57 -0.74
C PHE A 447 -16.35 27.49 0.43
N THR A 448 -17.63 27.58 0.76
CA THR A 448 -18.09 28.38 1.90
C THR A 448 -19.23 27.72 2.67
N VAL A 449 -19.32 28.02 3.96
CA VAL A 449 -20.40 27.56 4.84
C VAL A 449 -21.33 28.73 5.13
N GLY A 450 -22.61 28.55 4.80
CA GLY A 450 -23.67 29.54 4.95
C GLY A 450 -24.78 29.36 3.93
N SER A 451 -25.73 30.29 3.90
CA SER A 451 -26.87 30.23 2.97
C SER A 451 -26.62 30.91 1.62
N GLU A 452 -25.51 31.64 1.47
CA GLU A 452 -25.15 32.45 0.29
C GLU A 452 -23.61 32.53 0.15
N ALA A 453 -23.12 32.78 -1.06
CA ALA A 453 -21.70 33.10 -1.33
C ALA A 453 -21.24 34.32 -0.52
N ILE A 454 -20.00 34.28 -0.01
CA ILE A 454 -19.38 35.34 0.79
C ILE A 454 -18.53 36.27 -0.10
N ASP A 455 -17.84 35.73 -1.09
CA ASP A 455 -17.11 36.49 -2.10
C ASP A 455 -17.26 35.91 -3.52
N ASP A 456 -16.75 36.61 -4.53
CA ASP A 456 -16.88 36.29 -5.96
C ASP A 456 -16.20 34.95 -6.37
N GLY A 457 -15.53 34.25 -5.44
CA GLY A 457 -14.84 32.97 -5.67
C GLY A 457 -15.59 31.75 -5.11
N ASP A 458 -16.63 31.94 -4.31
CA ASP A 458 -17.36 30.85 -3.67
C ASP A 458 -18.30 30.14 -4.66
N HIS A 459 -17.89 28.96 -5.13
CA HIS A 459 -18.66 28.17 -6.08
C HIS A 459 -19.47 27.05 -5.43
N ILE A 460 -18.99 26.48 -4.32
CA ILE A 460 -19.71 25.47 -3.54
C ILE A 460 -20.11 26.08 -2.20
N ILE A 461 -21.41 26.07 -1.91
CA ILE A 461 -21.99 26.66 -0.71
C ILE A 461 -22.68 25.54 0.07
N TYR A 462 -22.35 25.40 1.35
CA TYR A 462 -23.01 24.49 2.27
C TYR A 462 -23.81 25.24 3.34
N ASP A 463 -25.13 25.14 3.28
CA ASP A 463 -26.02 25.68 4.33
C ASP A 463 -26.15 24.66 5.46
N ASP A 464 -25.33 24.81 6.50
CA ASP A 464 -25.28 23.92 7.66
C ASP A 464 -26.59 23.85 8.46
N ALA A 465 -27.42 24.90 8.38
CA ALA A 465 -28.72 24.94 9.06
C ALA A 465 -29.78 24.09 8.35
N THR A 466 -29.71 23.96 7.03
CA THR A 466 -30.68 23.21 6.23
C THR A 466 -30.13 21.91 5.64
N GLY A 467 -28.81 21.74 5.65
CA GLY A 467 -28.09 20.65 5.00
C GLY A 467 -27.93 20.83 3.48
N ALA A 468 -28.31 21.99 2.92
CA ALA A 468 -28.32 22.18 1.47
C ALA A 468 -26.91 22.40 0.90
N LEU A 469 -26.61 21.69 -0.19
CA LEU A 469 -25.44 21.92 -1.02
C LEU A 469 -25.87 22.66 -2.29
N LEU A 470 -25.26 23.81 -2.51
CA LEU A 470 -25.55 24.69 -3.63
C LEU A 470 -24.30 24.93 -4.46
N PHE A 471 -24.50 25.03 -5.76
CA PHE A 471 -23.48 25.42 -6.73
C PHE A 471 -23.79 26.80 -7.29
N ASP A 472 -22.88 27.74 -7.10
CA ASP A 472 -22.96 29.08 -7.68
C ASP A 472 -22.01 29.19 -8.89
N GLN A 473 -22.57 29.24 -10.08
CA GLN A 473 -21.79 29.14 -11.31
C GLN A 473 -20.88 30.35 -11.55
N ASP A 474 -21.31 31.56 -11.21
CA ASP A 474 -20.52 32.79 -11.43
C ASP A 474 -19.72 33.22 -10.20
N GLY A 475 -19.92 32.52 -9.08
CA GLY A 475 -19.30 32.79 -7.78
C GLY A 475 -19.76 34.09 -7.12
N ALA A 476 -20.62 34.89 -7.76
CA ALA A 476 -20.85 36.29 -7.40
C ALA A 476 -22.23 36.54 -6.78
N GLY A 477 -22.39 36.19 -5.50
CA GLY A 477 -23.54 36.59 -4.67
C GLY A 477 -24.85 35.86 -4.99
N GLY A 478 -25.49 35.32 -3.94
CA GLY A 478 -26.47 34.21 -3.96
C GLY A 478 -27.80 34.30 -4.74
N ALA A 479 -27.94 35.12 -5.78
CA ALA A 479 -29.13 35.15 -6.64
C ALA A 479 -29.18 34.05 -7.71
N ALA A 480 -28.09 33.29 -7.92
CA ALA A 480 -27.96 32.30 -9.01
C ALA A 480 -27.59 30.87 -8.55
N ALA A 481 -27.38 30.63 -7.25
CA ALA A 481 -26.96 29.31 -6.77
C ALA A 481 -28.03 28.23 -6.97
N VAL A 482 -27.64 27.11 -7.57
CA VAL A 482 -28.49 25.95 -7.84
C VAL A 482 -28.24 24.90 -6.78
N ARG A 483 -29.29 24.53 -6.04
CA ARG A 483 -29.22 23.39 -5.12
C ARG A 483 -29.14 22.10 -5.91
N PHE A 484 -28.12 21.28 -5.63
CA PHE A 484 -27.91 19.98 -6.27
C PHE A 484 -28.09 18.81 -5.29
N ALA A 485 -27.79 19.01 -4.00
CA ALA A 485 -27.94 17.95 -3.02
C ALA A 485 -28.34 18.48 -1.64
N THR A 486 -28.73 17.57 -0.76
CA THR A 486 -28.83 17.79 0.68
C THR A 486 -28.18 16.67 1.44
N VAL A 487 -27.53 17.02 2.54
CA VAL A 487 -27.10 16.13 3.61
C VAL A 487 -27.94 16.37 4.86
N ASP A 488 -27.71 15.59 5.92
CA ASP A 488 -28.32 15.87 7.21
C ASP A 488 -27.86 17.25 7.78
N PRO A 489 -28.77 18.04 8.36
CA PRO A 489 -28.41 19.34 8.92
C PRO A 489 -27.37 19.24 10.04
N GLY A 490 -26.34 20.08 9.98
CA GLY A 490 -25.26 20.11 10.96
C GLY A 490 -24.11 19.12 10.71
N THR A 491 -24.09 18.41 9.57
CA THR A 491 -22.91 17.68 9.10
C THR A 491 -21.72 18.64 8.97
N TRP A 492 -20.56 18.25 9.49
CA TRP A 492 -19.35 19.07 9.33
C TRP A 492 -18.77 18.82 7.94
N LEU A 493 -18.91 19.79 7.02
CA LEU A 493 -18.27 19.75 5.70
C LEU A 493 -17.18 20.82 5.55
N THR A 494 -16.18 20.48 4.76
CA THR A 494 -15.03 21.28 4.35
C THR A 494 -14.79 21.09 2.85
N ALA A 495 -13.83 21.84 2.28
CA ALA A 495 -13.47 21.64 0.88
C ALA A 495 -12.82 20.27 0.61
N ASP A 496 -12.21 19.64 1.61
CA ASP A 496 -11.54 18.34 1.46
C ASP A 496 -12.54 17.19 1.22
N ASP A 497 -13.83 17.41 1.52
CA ASP A 497 -14.93 16.47 1.28
C ASP A 497 -15.41 16.45 -0.19
N PHE A 498 -14.79 17.26 -1.06
CA PHE A 498 -15.19 17.42 -2.46
C PHE A 498 -14.02 17.16 -3.42
N PHE A 499 -14.30 16.42 -4.49
CA PHE A 499 -13.37 16.12 -5.56
C PHE A 499 -14.00 16.36 -6.93
N VAL A 500 -13.29 17.07 -7.81
CA VAL A 500 -13.77 17.44 -9.15
C VAL A 500 -13.07 16.60 -10.21
N VAL A 501 -13.81 16.05 -11.16
CA VAL A 501 -13.27 15.21 -12.27
C VAL A 501 -13.43 15.80 -13.65
#